data_AF-A0A3Q2VMC4-F1
#
_entry.id   AF-A0A3Q2VMC4-F1
#
_cell.length_a   1.000
_cell.length_b   1.000
_cell.length_c   1.000
_cell.angle_alpha   90.00
_cell.angle_beta   90.00
_cell.angle_gamma   90.00
#
_symmetry.space_group_name_H-M   'P 1'
#
loop_
_entity.id
_entity.type
_entity.pdbx_description
1 polymer ?
#
loop_
_entity_poly.entity_id
_entity_poly.type
_entity_poly.pdbx_seq_one_letter_code
_entity_poly.pdbx_strand_id
1 'polypeptide(L)'
;MASKKKIVVTGFEPFAEHTVNSSWVAVQNTIYTGQLHLTGQIRGSNCYTPCCVENGPDCIKSILDMDTICKRVNDAGIGITVSTSEDAGRYLCDYTYYTSLHLGKGRAAFVHVPPLAKPYSGKDLGRALQAVIQEMLKLLEGSHSEEAQKGTKHSSDNP
;
A
#
# COMPACT_ATOMS: atom_id res chain seq x y z
N MET A 1 -3.51 18.07 -20.24
CA MET A 1 -3.77 18.43 -18.82
C MET A 1 -3.21 17.32 -17.94
N ALA A 2 -2.72 17.61 -16.73
CA ALA A 2 -2.32 16.56 -15.80
C ALA A 2 -3.55 15.79 -15.28
N SER A 3 -3.48 14.46 -15.23
CA SER A 3 -4.58 13.63 -14.72
C SER A 3 -4.63 13.71 -13.19
N LYS A 4 -5.77 14.15 -12.63
CA LYS A 4 -5.94 14.26 -11.18
C LYS A 4 -6.12 12.87 -10.56
N LYS A 5 -5.04 12.28 -10.09
CA LYS A 5 -5.06 11.04 -9.28
C LYS A 5 -6.03 11.22 -8.10
N LYS A 6 -6.92 10.25 -7.90
CA LYS A 6 -7.72 10.11 -6.68
C LYS A 6 -7.03 9.09 -5.79
N ILE A 7 -6.88 9.44 -4.52
CA ILE A 7 -6.34 8.61 -3.44
C ILE A 7 -7.40 8.57 -2.36
N VAL A 8 -7.31 7.56 -1.53
CA VAL A 8 -8.22 7.18 -0.47
C VAL A 8 -7.27 6.63 0.64
N VAL A 9 -7.45 6.91 1.97
CA VAL A 9 -6.63 6.56 3.20
C VAL A 9 -7.41 6.09 4.47
N THR A 10 -7.46 4.80 4.87
CA THR A 10 -8.39 4.26 5.91
C THR A 10 -7.73 3.79 7.19
N GLY A 11 -8.48 3.91 8.28
CA GLY A 11 -8.29 3.14 9.49
C GLY A 11 -9.58 2.42 9.89
N PHE A 12 -9.44 1.36 10.68
CA PHE A 12 -10.56 0.73 11.37
C PHE A 12 -10.89 1.49 12.65
N GLU A 13 -12.17 1.55 13.02
CA GLU A 13 -12.62 2.08 14.30
C GLU A 13 -12.12 1.21 15.48
N PRO A 14 -12.28 1.66 16.75
CA PRO A 14 -11.99 0.83 17.92
C PRO A 14 -12.87 -0.43 17.95
N PHE A 15 -12.34 -1.55 18.42
CA PHE A 15 -13.01 -2.85 18.41
C PHE A 15 -12.65 -3.70 19.64
N ALA A 16 -13.53 -4.64 19.99
CA ALA A 16 -13.44 -5.43 21.22
C ALA A 16 -13.26 -4.52 22.46
N GLU A 17 -12.24 -4.76 23.27
CA GLU A 17 -11.94 -3.98 24.49
C GLU A 17 -11.13 -2.69 24.20
N HIS A 18 -10.70 -2.46 22.96
CA HIS A 18 -9.92 -1.28 22.61
C HIS A 18 -10.81 -0.05 22.43
N THR A 19 -10.50 1.03 23.16
CA THR A 19 -11.20 2.33 23.06
C THR A 19 -10.63 3.26 22.00
N VAL A 20 -9.44 2.97 21.46
CA VAL A 20 -8.76 3.73 20.40
C VAL A 20 -8.07 2.76 19.44
N ASN A 21 -8.11 3.03 18.14
CA ASN A 21 -7.40 2.26 17.11
C ASN A 21 -6.27 3.09 16.47
N SER A 22 -5.04 2.54 16.43
CA SER A 22 -3.89 3.22 15.81
C SER A 22 -4.11 3.59 14.36
N SER A 23 -4.80 2.75 13.59
CA SER A 23 -5.01 2.98 12.15
C SER A 23 -5.92 4.19 11.91
N TRP A 24 -7.02 4.30 12.65
CA TRP A 24 -7.91 5.47 12.64
C TRP A 24 -7.16 6.77 12.96
N VAL A 25 -6.38 6.76 14.03
CA VAL A 25 -5.61 7.94 14.45
C VAL A 25 -4.51 8.29 13.44
N ALA A 26 -3.82 7.30 12.85
CA ALA A 26 -2.83 7.54 11.81
C ALA A 26 -3.44 8.26 10.60
N VAL A 27 -4.61 7.80 10.14
CA VAL A 27 -5.36 8.40 9.03
C VAL A 27 -5.81 9.83 9.34
N GLN A 28 -6.38 10.06 10.52
CA GLN A 28 -6.76 11.41 10.98
C GLN A 28 -5.56 12.37 11.05
N ASN A 29 -4.33 11.86 11.11
CA ASN A 29 -3.08 12.63 11.10
C ASN A 29 -2.40 12.67 9.72
N THR A 30 -3.04 12.19 8.65
CA THR A 30 -2.60 12.42 7.25
C THR A 30 -3.34 13.59 6.61
N ILE A 31 -2.74 14.23 5.61
CA ILE A 31 -3.38 15.30 4.82
C ILE A 31 -4.37 14.79 3.75
N TYR A 32 -4.77 13.51 3.80
CA TYR A 32 -5.59 12.84 2.79
C TYR A 32 -6.84 12.21 3.43
N THR A 33 -7.97 12.24 2.74
CA THR A 33 -9.28 11.75 3.24
C THR A 33 -9.91 10.74 2.25
N GLY A 34 -10.64 9.72 2.74
CA GLY A 34 -11.04 8.51 1.97
C GLY A 34 -10.34 7.24 2.50
N GLN A 35 -10.22 6.10 1.78
CA GLN A 35 -9.70 4.72 2.16
C GLN A 35 -8.39 4.07 1.51
N LEU A 36 -7.33 3.69 2.26
CA LEU A 36 -6.00 3.07 1.89
C LEU A 36 -5.66 1.92 2.84
N HIS A 37 -4.77 1.05 2.36
CA HIS A 37 -4.41 -0.25 2.91
C HIS A 37 -3.02 -0.58 2.24
N LEU A 38 -1.86 -0.79 2.95
CA LEU A 38 -0.46 -1.07 2.43
C LEU A 38 0.44 -2.27 3.00
N THR A 39 0.50 -3.46 2.35
CA THR A 39 1.37 -4.69 2.56
C THR A 39 1.80 -5.27 1.20
N GLY A 40 2.83 -6.13 1.13
CA GLY A 40 3.45 -6.58 -0.12
C GLY A 40 2.92 -7.86 -0.77
N GLN A 41 2.52 -8.86 0.02
CA GLN A 41 2.04 -10.14 -0.52
C GLN A 41 0.98 -10.73 0.42
N ILE A 42 0.06 -11.54 -0.12
CA ILE A 42 -0.72 -12.53 0.65
C ILE A 42 -0.55 -13.86 -0.03
N ARG A 43 0.00 -14.82 0.70
CA ARG A 43 -0.13 -16.23 0.35
C ARG A 43 -1.44 -16.69 0.96
N GLY A 44 -2.43 -17.07 0.14
CA GLY A 44 -3.73 -17.58 0.59
C GLY A 44 -3.57 -18.85 1.43
N SER A 45 -3.33 -18.67 2.73
CA SER A 45 -2.74 -19.69 3.59
C SER A 45 -3.82 -20.55 4.26
N ASN A 46 -4.44 -21.38 3.42
CA ASN A 46 -5.65 -22.17 3.66
C ASN A 46 -6.89 -21.32 4.00
N CYS A 47 -7.59 -20.88 2.95
CA CYS A 47 -8.98 -20.44 3.05
C CYS A 47 -9.89 -21.66 3.32
N TYR A 48 -10.11 -21.99 4.61
CA TYR A 48 -11.06 -23.02 5.04
C TYR A 48 -12.53 -22.56 5.02
N THR A 49 -12.79 -21.39 4.46
CA THR A 49 -14.11 -20.72 4.32
C THR A 49 -14.23 -20.18 2.90
N PRO A 50 -15.46 -20.01 2.36
CA PRO A 50 -15.66 -19.62 0.96
C PRO A 50 -14.93 -18.31 0.62
N CYS A 51 -14.34 -18.25 -0.57
CA CYS A 51 -13.43 -17.19 -1.00
C CYS A 51 -14.09 -15.80 -0.88
N CYS A 52 -13.31 -14.81 -0.43
CA CYS A 52 -13.80 -13.47 -0.07
C CYS A 52 -14.48 -12.70 -1.22
N VAL A 53 -14.27 -13.13 -2.47
CA VAL A 53 -15.08 -12.77 -3.64
C VAL A 53 -15.41 -14.06 -4.39
N GLU A 54 -16.66 -14.23 -4.80
CA GLU A 54 -17.11 -15.39 -5.58
C GLU A 54 -16.36 -15.47 -6.92
N ASN A 55 -15.79 -16.64 -7.25
CA ASN A 55 -14.90 -16.84 -8.40
C ASN A 55 -13.65 -15.93 -8.44
N GLY A 56 -13.28 -15.31 -7.32
CA GLY A 56 -11.99 -14.61 -7.18
C GLY A 56 -10.81 -15.59 -7.08
N PRO A 57 -9.60 -15.22 -7.54
CA PRO A 57 -8.41 -16.08 -7.46
C PRO A 57 -7.84 -16.15 -6.03
N ASP A 58 -7.27 -17.28 -5.64
CA ASP A 58 -6.76 -17.54 -4.27
C ASP A 58 -5.64 -16.59 -3.79
N CYS A 59 -5.01 -15.88 -4.72
CA CYS A 59 -3.98 -14.88 -4.47
C CYS A 59 -4.12 -13.75 -5.50
N ILE A 60 -4.06 -12.51 -5.03
CA ILE A 60 -3.90 -11.33 -5.86
C ILE A 60 -2.65 -10.60 -5.35
N LYS A 61 -1.78 -10.14 -6.27
CA LYS A 61 -0.64 -9.30 -5.91
C LYS A 61 -0.97 -7.83 -6.13
N SER A 62 -0.36 -6.96 -5.32
CA SER A 62 -0.33 -5.53 -5.60
C SER A 62 0.49 -5.25 -6.86
N ILE A 63 0.16 -4.20 -7.62
CA ILE A 63 1.05 -3.67 -8.68
C ILE A 63 2.11 -2.71 -8.13
N LEU A 64 2.08 -2.45 -6.82
CA LEU A 64 3.01 -1.56 -6.12
C LEU A 64 4.18 -2.39 -5.58
N ASP A 65 5.39 -2.10 -6.03
CA ASP A 65 6.64 -2.68 -5.50
C ASP A 65 6.93 -2.12 -4.10
N MET A 66 6.48 -2.86 -3.09
CA MET A 66 6.61 -2.46 -1.69
C MET A 66 8.05 -2.48 -1.19
N ASP A 67 8.93 -3.31 -1.76
CA ASP A 67 10.33 -3.35 -1.30
C ASP A 67 11.06 -2.07 -1.76
N THR A 68 10.83 -1.62 -3.00
CA THR A 68 11.26 -0.29 -3.46
C THR A 68 10.64 0.83 -2.63
N ILE A 69 9.34 0.77 -2.31
CA ILE A 69 8.67 1.83 -1.54
C ILE A 69 9.21 1.89 -0.10
N CYS A 70 9.28 0.76 0.60
CA CYS A 70 9.83 0.70 1.96
C CYS A 70 11.29 1.15 1.98
N LYS A 71 12.11 0.75 0.98
CA LYS A 71 13.47 1.24 0.84
C LYS A 71 13.51 2.77 0.74
N ARG A 72 12.74 3.38 -0.17
CA ARG A 72 12.75 4.85 -0.37
C ARG A 72 12.27 5.62 0.86
N VAL A 73 11.28 5.12 1.60
CA VAL A 73 10.79 5.76 2.82
C VAL A 73 11.81 5.65 3.96
N ASN A 74 12.52 4.53 4.07
CA ASN A 74 13.64 4.38 5.01
C ASN A 74 14.84 5.27 4.62
N ASP A 75 15.22 5.29 3.34
CA ASP A 75 16.28 6.15 2.79
C ASP A 75 15.99 7.65 3.03
N ALA A 76 14.71 8.05 3.07
CA ALA A 76 14.27 9.41 3.35
C ALA A 76 14.40 9.84 4.82
N GLY A 77 14.82 8.95 5.73
CA GLY A 77 15.26 9.30 7.09
C GLY A 77 14.18 9.85 8.02
N ILE A 78 12.89 9.56 7.78
CA ILE A 78 11.76 10.23 8.45
C ILE A 78 11.58 9.95 9.96
N GLY A 79 12.49 9.16 10.56
CA GLY A 79 12.46 8.78 11.99
C GLY A 79 11.59 7.56 12.32
N ILE A 80 11.02 6.90 11.31
CA ILE A 80 10.21 5.67 11.44
C ILE A 80 10.72 4.67 10.41
N THR A 81 10.98 3.44 10.85
CA THR A 81 11.31 2.32 9.95
C THR A 81 10.02 1.68 9.42
N VAL A 82 9.98 1.43 8.11
CA VAL A 82 8.93 0.64 7.45
C VAL A 82 9.52 -0.63 6.84
N SER A 83 8.74 -1.70 6.79
CA SER A 83 9.13 -2.99 6.22
C SER A 83 7.96 -3.63 5.48
N THR A 84 8.26 -4.53 4.55
CA THR A 84 7.25 -5.34 3.86
C THR A 84 6.76 -6.49 4.74
N SER A 85 5.60 -7.05 4.38
CA SER A 85 4.99 -8.22 5.04
C SER A 85 4.26 -9.09 4.00
N GLU A 86 4.34 -10.41 4.19
CA GLU A 86 3.62 -11.43 3.43
C GLU A 86 2.28 -11.87 4.06
N ASP A 87 1.92 -11.27 5.22
CA ASP A 87 0.72 -11.58 5.98
C ASP A 87 -0.02 -10.29 6.39
N ALA A 88 -1.35 -10.27 6.21
CA ALA A 88 -2.27 -9.23 6.65
C ALA A 88 -3.15 -9.66 7.84
N GLY A 89 -2.95 -10.88 8.37
CA GLY A 89 -3.78 -11.51 9.38
C GLY A 89 -4.85 -12.43 8.77
N ARG A 90 -5.79 -12.87 9.61
CA ARG A 90 -6.82 -13.87 9.26
C ARG A 90 -8.24 -13.42 9.62
N TYR A 91 -8.45 -12.10 9.64
CA TYR A 91 -9.69 -11.43 10.06
C TYR A 91 -9.99 -10.27 9.08
N LEU A 92 -10.75 -9.26 9.53
CA LEU A 92 -11.21 -8.13 8.71
C LEU A 92 -10.11 -7.47 7.86
N CYS A 93 -8.88 -7.37 8.39
CA CYS A 93 -7.70 -6.86 7.69
C CYS A 93 -7.48 -7.49 6.31
N ASP A 94 -7.47 -8.82 6.24
CA ASP A 94 -7.21 -9.60 5.03
C ASP A 94 -8.42 -9.60 4.09
N TYR A 95 -9.63 -9.74 4.62
CA TYR A 95 -10.86 -9.59 3.85
C TYR A 95 -10.94 -8.22 3.14
N THR A 96 -10.70 -7.13 3.86
CA THR A 96 -10.67 -5.77 3.30
C THR A 96 -9.52 -5.62 2.29
N TYR A 97 -8.38 -6.26 2.51
CA TYR A 97 -7.25 -6.23 1.58
C TYR A 97 -7.58 -6.93 0.27
N TYR A 98 -7.94 -8.20 0.33
CA TYR A 98 -8.30 -9.01 -0.82
C TYR A 98 -9.38 -8.34 -1.67
N THR A 99 -10.43 -7.83 -1.02
CA THR A 99 -11.52 -7.11 -1.70
C THR A 99 -11.02 -5.83 -2.39
N SER A 100 -10.14 -5.07 -1.72
CA SER A 100 -9.53 -3.85 -2.29
C SER A 100 -8.60 -4.16 -3.47
N LEU A 101 -7.84 -5.26 -3.43
CA LEU A 101 -7.03 -5.73 -4.55
C LEU A 101 -7.88 -6.13 -5.75
N HIS A 102 -8.95 -6.89 -5.51
CA HIS A 102 -9.85 -7.37 -6.55
C HIS A 102 -10.53 -6.19 -7.27
N LEU A 103 -11.23 -5.34 -6.52
CA LEU A 103 -11.93 -4.17 -7.07
C LEU A 103 -10.97 -3.12 -7.65
N GLY A 104 -9.82 -2.93 -7.00
CA GLY A 104 -8.78 -1.99 -7.42
C GLY A 104 -7.88 -2.49 -8.56
N LYS A 105 -8.07 -3.73 -9.05
CA LYS A 105 -7.22 -4.38 -10.08
C LYS A 105 -5.72 -4.32 -9.71
N GLY A 106 -5.41 -4.74 -8.48
CA GLY A 106 -4.06 -4.73 -7.91
C GLY A 106 -3.58 -3.38 -7.37
N ARG A 107 -4.38 -2.30 -7.46
CA ARG A 107 -4.02 -0.96 -6.94
C ARG A 107 -4.39 -0.76 -5.47
N ALA A 108 -4.05 -1.75 -4.63
CA ALA A 108 -4.28 -1.79 -3.18
C ALA A 108 -3.24 -2.70 -2.48
N ALA A 109 -3.25 -2.77 -1.14
CA ALA A 109 -2.25 -3.36 -0.22
C ALA A 109 -2.90 -3.46 1.24
N PHE A 110 -2.30 -3.77 2.42
CA PHE A 110 -2.84 -3.50 3.83
C PHE A 110 -1.84 -2.96 4.90
N VAL A 111 -2.08 -1.82 5.59
CA VAL A 111 -1.09 -1.24 6.53
C VAL A 111 -1.27 -1.80 7.94
N HIS A 112 -0.24 -2.48 8.46
CA HIS A 112 -0.08 -2.61 9.90
C HIS A 112 0.65 -1.38 10.46
N VAL A 113 0.01 -0.65 11.37
CA VAL A 113 0.64 0.39 12.20
C VAL A 113 0.71 -0.08 13.65
N PRO A 114 1.79 0.20 14.40
CA PRO A 114 1.94 -0.25 15.79
C PRO A 114 0.97 0.46 16.76
N PRO A 115 0.86 -0.02 18.00
CA PRO A 115 0.14 0.67 19.07
C PRO A 115 0.59 2.12 19.27
N LEU A 116 -0.35 2.98 19.68
CA LEU A 116 -0.10 4.40 19.94
C LEU A 116 0.77 4.61 21.20
N ALA A 117 1.34 5.81 21.29
CA ALA A 117 2.15 6.36 22.39
C ALA A 117 3.53 5.73 22.59
N LYS A 118 3.76 4.45 22.28
CA LYS A 118 5.10 3.84 22.24
C LYS A 118 5.21 2.77 21.14
N PRO A 119 6.22 2.83 20.25
CA PRO A 119 7.29 3.83 20.18
C PRO A 119 6.88 5.16 19.51
N TYR A 120 5.69 5.25 18.89
CA TYR A 120 5.30 6.37 18.02
C TYR A 120 3.99 7.05 18.46
N SER A 121 3.87 8.37 18.22
CA SER A 121 2.61 9.09 18.39
C SER A 121 1.73 9.01 17.13
N GLY A 122 0.45 9.37 17.25
CA GLY A 122 -0.46 9.43 16.10
C GLY A 122 0.02 10.36 14.97
N LYS A 123 0.73 11.45 15.32
CA LYS A 123 1.36 12.36 14.34
C LYS A 123 2.51 11.69 13.60
N ASP A 124 3.28 10.84 14.27
CA ASP A 124 4.40 10.14 13.66
C ASP A 124 3.88 9.06 12.69
N LEU A 125 2.87 8.30 13.11
CA LEU A 125 2.18 7.34 12.23
C LEU A 125 1.54 8.03 11.00
N GLY A 126 0.94 9.21 11.18
CA GLY A 126 0.43 10.04 10.08
C GLY A 126 1.53 10.50 9.11
N ARG A 127 2.68 10.95 9.63
CA ARG A 127 3.85 11.33 8.81
C ARG A 127 4.41 10.15 8.00
N ALA A 128 4.53 8.96 8.61
CA ALA A 128 4.96 7.77 7.91
C ALA A 128 3.95 7.36 6.83
N LEU A 129 2.66 7.27 7.16
CA LEU A 129 1.61 6.91 6.21
C LEU A 129 1.58 7.86 5.01
N GLN A 130 1.73 9.17 5.25
CA GLN A 130 1.86 10.17 4.18
C GLN A 130 3.11 9.96 3.31
N ALA A 131 4.27 9.65 3.90
CA ALA A 131 5.50 9.39 3.13
C ALA A 131 5.38 8.15 2.23
N VAL A 132 4.78 7.06 2.74
CA VAL A 132 4.55 5.84 1.95
C VAL A 132 3.57 6.10 0.79
N ILE A 133 2.49 6.87 1.02
CA ILE A 133 1.58 7.33 -0.04
C ILE A 133 2.34 8.12 -1.12
N GLN A 134 3.22 9.03 -0.72
CA GLN A 134 3.97 9.86 -1.68
C GLN A 134 4.93 9.02 -2.55
N GLU A 135 5.60 8.01 -1.99
CA GLU A 135 6.43 7.10 -2.81
C GLU A 135 5.62 6.22 -3.76
N MET A 136 4.43 5.76 -3.35
CA MET A 136 3.52 5.02 -4.23
C MET A 136 3.04 5.85 -5.42
N LEU A 137 2.74 7.13 -5.21
CA LEU A 137 2.36 8.04 -6.29
C LEU A 137 3.50 8.22 -7.31
N LYS A 138 4.74 8.41 -6.83
CA LYS A 138 5.95 8.53 -7.65
C LYS A 138 6.24 7.24 -8.42
N LEU A 139 6.05 6.08 -7.81
CA LEU A 139 6.26 4.78 -8.47
C LEU A 139 5.24 4.58 -9.60
N LEU A 140 3.97 4.91 -9.34
CA LEU A 140 2.89 5.00 -10.35
C LEU A 140 2.98 6.23 -11.30
N GLU A 141 4.09 6.96 -11.28
CA GLU A 141 4.41 8.02 -12.26
C GLU A 141 5.60 7.58 -13.12
N GLY A 142 6.67 7.06 -12.49
CA GLY A 142 7.84 6.54 -13.19
C GLY A 142 7.53 5.45 -14.21
N SER A 143 6.55 4.59 -13.93
CA SER A 143 6.10 3.50 -14.81
C SER A 143 5.52 3.92 -16.16
N HIS A 144 5.35 5.23 -16.42
CA HIS A 144 4.95 5.76 -17.73
C HIS A 144 6.15 6.26 -18.58
N SER A 145 7.38 6.15 -18.09
CA SER A 145 8.57 6.77 -18.72
C SER A 145 9.34 5.83 -19.65
N GLU A 146 9.35 4.52 -19.36
CA GLU A 146 10.36 3.60 -19.89
C GLU A 146 9.97 2.97 -21.24
N GLU A 147 8.68 2.89 -21.56
CA GLU A 147 8.20 2.38 -22.87
C GLU A 147 8.57 3.30 -24.04
N ALA A 148 8.87 4.58 -23.78
CA ALA A 148 9.12 5.59 -24.81
C ALA A 148 10.53 5.55 -25.42
N GLN A 149 11.48 4.74 -24.91
CA GLN A 149 12.89 4.77 -25.32
C GLN A 149 13.42 3.50 -26.00
N LYS A 150 12.56 2.50 -26.29
CA LYS A 150 12.96 1.28 -27.03
C LYS A 150 12.58 1.34 -28.53
N GLY A 151 12.69 2.52 -29.14
CA GLY A 151 12.15 2.81 -30.48
C GLY A 151 13.15 3.10 -31.61
N THR A 152 14.39 3.53 -31.31
CA THR A 152 15.36 3.91 -32.37
C THR A 152 16.78 3.50 -32.01
N LYS A 153 17.28 2.41 -32.61
CA LYS A 153 18.72 2.24 -32.86
C LYS A 153 18.96 2.12 -34.37
N HIS A 154 19.41 3.22 -34.94
CA HIS A 154 19.89 3.30 -36.30
C HIS A 154 21.28 2.64 -36.38
N SER A 155 21.49 1.79 -37.38
CA SER A 155 22.82 1.33 -37.80
C SER A 155 22.79 1.22 -39.32
N SER A 156 23.27 2.29 -39.94
CA SER A 156 23.69 2.29 -41.34
C SER A 156 25.21 2.18 -41.33
N ASP A 157 25.74 1.04 -41.75
CA ASP A 157 27.17 0.85 -42.01
C ASP A 157 27.31 -0.07 -43.22
N ASN A 158 27.89 0.45 -44.31
CA ASN A 158 28.20 -0.30 -45.52
C ASN A 158 29.41 0.34 -46.22
N PRO A 159 30.56 -0.33 -46.27
CA PRO A 159 31.60 -0.11 -47.27
C PRO A 159 31.18 -0.69 -48.63
#